data_AF-R5RZM0-F1
#
_entry.id   AF-R5RZM0-F1
#
_cell.length_a   1.000
_cell.length_b   1.000
_cell.length_c   1.000
_cell.angle_alpha   90.00
_cell.angle_beta   90.00
_cell.angle_gamma   90.00
#
_symmetry.space_group_name_H-M   'P 1'
#
loop_
_entity.id
_entity.type
_entity.pdbx_description
1 polymer ?
#
loop_
_entity_poly.entity_id
_entity_poly.type
_entity_poly.pdbx_seq_one_letter_code
_entity_poly.pdbx_strand_id
1 'polypeptide(L)' 'MTRKELSDNLSFLSALKMLERLAADGLLTEQEREKAREELERRLRPTLLFA' A
#
# COMPACT_ATOMS: atom_id res chain seq x y z
N MET A 1 3.49 -4.32 18.85
CA MET A 1 2.85 -3.39 17.90
C MET A 1 1.88 -2.46 18.64
N THR A 2 1.96 -1.15 18.42
CA THR A 2 1.10 -0.13 19.03
C THR A 2 -0.21 0.03 18.24
N ARG A 3 -1.21 0.71 18.83
CA ARG A 3 -2.48 1.02 18.14
C ARG A 3 -2.26 1.85 16.86
N LYS A 4 -1.29 2.76 16.88
CA LYS A 4 -0.93 3.59 15.73
C LYS A 4 -0.33 2.73 14.61
N GLU A 5 0.63 1.89 14.94
CA GLU A 5 1.25 0.95 13.98
C GLU A 5 0.21 0.02 13.35
N LEU A 6 -0.76 -0.48 14.14
CA LEU A 6 -1.86 -1.31 13.63
C LEU A 6 -2.74 -0.54 12.62
N SER A 7 -3.07 0.73 12.92
CA SER A 7 -3.87 1.59 12.05
C SER A 7 -3.13 1.95 10.75
N ASP A 8 -1.84 2.27 10.84
CA ASP A 8 -0.99 2.62 9.70
C ASP A 8 -0.83 1.39 8.78
N ASN A 9 -0.66 0.20 9.36
CA ASN A 9 -0.60 -1.07 8.62
C ASN A 9 -1.91 -1.40 7.91
N LEU A 10 -3.07 -1.24 8.57
CA LEU A 10 -4.37 -1.44 7.94
C LEU A 10 -4.61 -0.46 6.79
N SER A 11 -4.21 0.80 6.98
CA SER A 11 -4.31 1.84 5.93
C SER A 11 -3.45 1.49 4.73
N PHE A 12 -2.24 0.98 4.96
CA PHE A 12 -1.34 0.52 3.90
C PHE A 12 -1.91 -0.66 3.11
N LEU A 13 -2.42 -1.69 3.80
CA LEU A 13 -3.04 -2.84 3.14
C LEU A 13 -4.28 -2.46 2.33
N SER A 14 -5.09 -1.53 2.82
CA SER A 14 -6.24 -1.02 2.08
C SER A 14 -5.81 -0.28 0.81
N ALA A 15 -4.78 0.56 0.90
CA ALA A 15 -4.26 1.29 -0.25
C ALA A 15 -3.66 0.34 -1.31
N LEU A 16 -2.95 -0.72 -0.89
CA LEU A 16 -2.45 -1.74 -1.80
C LEU A 16 -3.57 -2.45 -2.55
N LYS A 17 -4.64 -2.87 -1.88
CA LYS A 17 -5.79 -3.50 -2.54
C LYS A 17 -6.47 -2.58 -3.56
N MET A 18 -6.54 -1.29 -3.26
CA MET A 18 -7.07 -0.31 -4.22
C MET A 18 -6.16 -0.18 -5.44
N LEU A 19 -4.84 -0.14 -5.22
CA LEU A 19 -3.85 -0.08 -6.28
C LEU A 19 -3.88 -1.31 -7.20
N GLU A 20 -3.99 -2.50 -6.61
CA GLU A 20 -4.18 -3.76 -7.36
C GLU A 20 -5.43 -3.73 -8.23
N ARG A 21 -6.55 -3.22 -7.69
CA ARG A 21 -7.79 -3.09 -8.44
C ARG A 21 -7.66 -2.11 -9.61
N LEU A 22 -7.03 -0.96 -9.39
CA LEU A 22 -6.79 0.02 -10.46
C LEU A 22 -5.90 -0.56 -11.58
N ALA A 23 -4.89 -1.36 -11.22
CA ALA A 23 -4.07 -2.06 -12.18
C ALA A 23 -4.86 -3.15 -12.94
N ALA A 24 -5.70 -3.92 -12.24
CA ALA A 24 -6.55 -4.95 -12.84
C ALA A 24 -7.60 -4.36 -13.81
N ASP A 25 -8.11 -3.17 -13.51
CA ASP A 25 -9.03 -2.43 -14.37
C ASP A 25 -8.31 -1.76 -15.57
N GLY A 26 -6.99 -1.92 -15.68
CA GLY A 26 -6.18 -1.35 -16.78
C GLY A 26 -5.98 0.16 -16.68
N LEU A 27 -6.26 0.76 -15.52
CA LEU A 27 -6.17 2.21 -15.28
C LEU A 27 -4.75 2.66 -14.94
N LEU A 28 -3.84 1.71 -14.72
CA LEU A 28 -2.43 1.95 -14.42
C LEU A 28 -1.56 1.03 -15.24
N THR A 29 -0.48 1.59 -15.78
CA THR A 29 0.64 0.80 -16.28
C THR A 29 1.39 0.16 -15.13
N GLU A 30 2.16 -0.89 -15.41
CA GLU A 30 2.99 -1.57 -14.40
C GLU A 30 4.00 -0.59 -13.75
N GLN A 31 4.53 0.36 -14.52
CA GLN A 31 5.44 1.39 -14.02
C GLN A 31 4.77 2.38 -13.07
N GLU A 32 3.53 2.79 -13.36
CA GLU A 32 2.75 3.67 -12.48
C GLU A 32 2.33 2.95 -11.20
N ARG A 33 2.00 1.66 -11.32
CA ARG A 33 1.71 0.80 -10.17
C ARG A 33 2.90 0.72 -9.22
N GLU A 34 4.09 0.41 -9.74
CA GLU A 34 5.28 0.27 -8.89
C GLU A 34 5.65 1.59 -8.20
N LYS A 35 5.61 2.70 -8.95
CA LYS A 35 5.86 4.04 -8.38
C LYS A 35 4.83 4.41 -7.30
N ALA A 36 3.56 4.06 -7.49
CA ALA A 36 2.53 4.29 -6.49
C ALA A 36 2.73 3.42 -5.24
N ARG A 37 3.18 2.17 -5.42
CA ARG A 37 3.53 1.26 -4.32
C ARG A 37 4.69 1.80 -3.48
N GLU A 38 5.78 2.23 -4.12
CA GLU A 38 6.92 2.85 -3.42
C GLU A 38 6.52 4.10 -2.63
N GLU A 39 5.66 4.94 -3.21
CA GLU A 39 5.17 6.15 -2.53
C GLU A 39 4.27 5.82 -1.33
N LEU A 40 3.44 4.77 -1.43
CA LEU A 40 2.64 4.27 -0.30
C LEU A 40 3.54 3.78 0.84
N GLU A 41 4.59 3.02 0.52
CA GLU A 41 5.56 2.53 1.52
C GLU A 41 6.27 3.71 2.21
N ARG A 42 6.69 4.72 1.45
CA ARG A 42 7.36 5.91 1.97
C ARG A 42 6.48 6.73 2.91
N ARG A 43 5.19 6.90 2.58
CA ARG A 43 4.26 7.73 3.36
C ARG A 43 3.78 7.05 4.62
N LEU A 44 3.33 5.81 4.48
CA LEU A 44 2.69 5.08 5.57
C LEU A 44 3.71 4.40 6.49
N ARG A 45 4.96 4.22 6.01
CA ARG A 45 6.05 3.57 6.76
C ARG A 45 5.53 2.35 7.51
N PRO A 46 4.84 1.43 6.82
CA PRO A 46 4.18 0.32 7.47
C PRO A 46 5.22 -0.44 8.28
N THR A 47 4.90 -0.73 9.54
CA THR A 47 5.71 -1.62 10.34
C THR A 47 5.34 -3.01 9.84
N LEU A 48 6.05 -3.50 8.81
CA LEU A 48 5.77 -4.76 8.16
C LEU A 48 5.51 -5.81 9.24
N LEU A 49 4.27 -6.29 9.29
CA LEU A 49 3.83 -7.37 10.14
C LEU A 49 4.53 -8.64 9.63
N PHE A 50 5.79 -8.83 10.01
CA PHE A 50 6.40 -10.13 10.02
C PHE A 50 5.81 -10.87 11.21
N ALA A 51 4.69 -11.55 10.98
CA ALA A 51 4.15 -12.59 11.82
C ALA A 51 3.90 -13.81 10.94
#